data_AF-A0A5C7TB17-F1
#
_entry.id   AF-A0A5C7TB17-F1
#
_cell.length_a   1.000
_cell.length_b   1.000
_cell.length_c   1.000
_cell.angle_alpha   90.00
_cell.angle_beta   90.00
_cell.angle_gamma   90.00
#
_symmetry.space_group_name_H-M   'P 1'
#
loop_
_entity.id
_entity.type
_entity.pdbx_description
1 polymer ?
#
loop_
_entity_poly.entity_id
_entity_poly.type
_entity_poly.pdbx_seq_one_letter_code
_entity_poly.pdbx_strand_id
1 'polypeptide(L)'
;MRGTQLVIGLMLLAGLAGCTGNAEFSDLQAYMDEVRNRPKGSIEPLPKFQPYEPFTYSAAALRAPFQPPVKVDVASRQKGSVDVKPDEARVRQFLEGFNIETFEMVGILGGEGSVFGLVKGAGGVHRVKV
;
A
#
# COMPACT_ATOMS: atom_id res chain seq x y z
N MET A 1 -30.05 -77.66 66.24
CA MET A 1 -28.93 -77.65 65.26
C MET A 1 -29.06 -76.58 64.16
N ARG A 2 -30.25 -76.03 63.87
CA ARG A 2 -30.43 -74.96 62.86
C ARG A 2 -29.92 -73.57 63.29
N GLY A 3 -30.02 -73.24 64.58
CA GLY A 3 -29.58 -71.93 65.10
C GLY A 3 -28.07 -71.74 65.12
N THR A 4 -27.30 -72.79 65.44
CA THR A 4 -25.84 -72.74 65.44
C THR A 4 -25.26 -72.60 64.02
N GLN A 5 -25.90 -73.20 63.01
CA GLN A 5 -25.51 -73.03 61.60
C GLN A 5 -25.76 -71.61 61.08
N LEU A 6 -26.84 -70.94 61.52
CA LEU A 6 -27.11 -69.55 61.17
C LEU A 6 -26.11 -68.57 61.81
N VAL A 7 -25.70 -68.82 63.06
CA VAL A 7 -24.71 -67.98 63.76
C VAL A 7 -23.33 -68.10 63.10
N ILE A 8 -22.93 -69.31 62.72
CA ILE A 8 -21.66 -69.54 62.01
C ILE A 8 -21.68 -68.89 60.62
N GLY A 9 -22.80 -69.00 59.88
CA GLY A 9 -22.97 -68.34 58.59
C GLY A 9 -22.92 -66.81 58.67
N LEU A 10 -23.53 -66.22 59.70
CA LEU A 10 -23.51 -64.77 59.94
C LEU A 10 -22.10 -64.28 60.31
N MET A 11 -21.38 -65.04 61.12
CA MET A 11 -19.99 -64.73 61.51
C MET A 11 -19.03 -64.83 60.32
N LEU A 12 -19.26 -65.78 59.40
CA LEU A 12 -18.52 -65.88 58.15
C LEU A 12 -18.79 -64.67 57.24
N LEU A 13 -20.05 -64.26 57.07
CA LEU A 13 -20.41 -63.07 56.27
C LEU A 13 -19.82 -61.76 56.83
N ALA A 14 -19.78 -61.62 58.16
CA ALA A 14 -19.17 -60.46 58.82
C ALA A 14 -17.64 -60.42 58.61
N GLY A 15 -16.98 -61.57 58.54
CA GLY A 15 -15.55 -61.67 58.21
C GLY A 15 -15.22 -61.27 56.77
N LEU A 16 -16.12 -61.52 55.81
CA LEU A 16 -15.93 -61.08 54.42
C LEU A 16 -16.15 -59.57 54.22
N ALA A 17 -16.95 -58.91 55.09
CA ALA A 17 -17.20 -57.47 55.00
C ALA A 17 -16.01 -56.60 55.47
N GLY A 18 -15.02 -57.18 56.18
CA GLY A 18 -13.83 -56.47 56.64
C GLY A 18 -12.69 -56.36 55.62
N CYS A 19 -12.77 -57.06 54.48
CA CYS A 19 -11.73 -57.06 53.45
C CYS A 19 -11.99 -56.00 52.34
N THR A 20 -12.94 -55.09 52.54
CA THR A 20 -13.13 -53.96 51.63
C THR A 20 -12.15 -52.86 52.02
N GLY A 21 -11.01 -52.78 51.33
CA GLY A 21 -9.94 -51.78 51.48
C GLY A 21 -10.34 -50.33 51.17
N ASN A 22 -11.50 -49.88 51.66
CA ASN A 22 -11.99 -48.52 51.50
C ASN A 22 -11.12 -47.49 52.23
N ALA A 23 -10.37 -47.90 53.26
CA ALA A 23 -9.48 -47.00 54.01
C ALA A 23 -8.14 -46.74 53.30
N GLU A 24 -7.68 -47.65 52.45
CA GLU A 24 -6.33 -47.62 51.85
C GLU A 24 -6.18 -46.55 50.74
N PHE A 25 -7.30 -46.07 50.19
CA PHE A 25 -7.32 -45.05 49.13
C PHE A 25 -8.01 -43.74 49.53
N SER A 26 -8.22 -43.53 50.83
CA SER A 26 -8.86 -42.30 51.35
C SER A 26 -8.09 -41.03 50.97
N ASP A 27 -6.75 -41.11 50.95
CA ASP A 27 -5.88 -40.01 50.49
C ASP A 27 -6.04 -39.70 49.00
N LEU A 28 -6.11 -40.73 48.15
CA LEU A 28 -6.36 -40.54 46.72
C LEU A 28 -7.74 -39.91 46.46
N GLN A 29 -8.77 -40.34 47.20
CA GLN A 29 -10.11 -39.78 47.08
C GLN A 29 -10.14 -38.32 47.52
N ALA A 30 -9.50 -37.99 48.65
CA ALA A 30 -9.36 -36.61 49.11
C ALA A 30 -8.63 -35.73 48.09
N TYR A 31 -7.53 -36.22 47.51
CA TYR A 31 -6.80 -35.51 46.46
C TYR A 31 -7.63 -35.31 45.19
N MET A 32 -8.38 -36.31 44.76
CA MET A 32 -9.27 -36.19 43.60
C MET A 32 -10.38 -35.16 43.83
N ASP A 33 -10.97 -35.13 45.02
CA ASP A 33 -11.99 -34.16 45.39
C ASP A 33 -11.41 -32.75 45.49
N GLU A 34 -10.19 -32.60 46.04
CA GLU A 34 -9.47 -31.33 46.05
C GLU A 34 -9.24 -30.83 44.62
N VAL A 35 -8.69 -31.67 43.73
CA VAL A 35 -8.39 -31.29 42.35
C VAL A 35 -9.65 -30.94 41.56
N ARG A 36 -10.76 -31.65 41.80
CA ARG A 36 -12.07 -31.35 41.17
C ARG A 36 -12.65 -30.02 41.64
N ASN A 37 -12.42 -29.66 42.92
CA ASN A 37 -12.89 -28.42 43.51
C ASN A 37 -12.02 -27.22 43.18
N ARG A 38 -10.86 -27.41 42.52
CA ARG A 38 -10.04 -26.29 42.06
C ARG A 38 -10.81 -25.50 41.00
N PRO A 39 -11.01 -24.18 41.19
CA PRO A 39 -11.70 -23.36 40.22
C PRO A 39 -10.93 -23.37 38.91
N LYS A 40 -11.61 -23.70 37.81
CA LYS A 40 -11.03 -23.58 36.47
C LYS A 40 -10.77 -22.09 36.23
N GLY A 41 -9.51 -21.74 35.99
CA GLY A 41 -9.15 -20.36 35.67
C GLY A 41 -9.91 -19.85 34.45
N SER A 42 -10.09 -18.54 34.36
CA SER A 42 -10.67 -17.93 33.15
C SER A 42 -9.70 -18.15 32.00
N ILE A 43 -10.17 -18.81 30.93
CA ILE A 43 -9.44 -18.90 29.67
C ILE A 43 -9.48 -17.51 29.04
N GLU A 44 -8.34 -17.01 28.57
CA GLU A 44 -8.31 -15.74 27.86
C GLU A 44 -9.21 -15.83 26.62
N PRO A 45 -10.17 -14.90 26.44
CA PRO A 45 -11.02 -14.93 25.27
C PRO A 45 -10.18 -14.77 24.01
N LEU A 46 -10.64 -15.39 22.93
CA LEU A 46 -10.01 -15.23 21.62
C LEU A 46 -9.88 -13.74 21.26
N PRO A 47 -8.77 -13.33 20.63
CA PRO A 47 -8.57 -11.95 20.24
C PRO A 47 -9.72 -11.50 19.33
N LYS A 48 -10.24 -10.31 19.61
CA LYS A 48 -11.30 -9.72 18.79
C LYS A 48 -10.69 -9.29 17.45
N PHE A 49 -11.19 -9.86 16.36
CA PHE A 49 -10.86 -9.39 15.02
C PHE A 49 -11.35 -7.96 14.87
N GLN A 50 -10.43 -7.05 14.53
CA GLN A 50 -10.78 -5.68 14.19
C GLN A 50 -11.45 -5.69 12.80
N PRO A 51 -12.61 -5.03 12.63
CA PRO A 51 -13.22 -4.86 11.33
C PRO A 51 -12.24 -4.18 10.36
N TYR A 52 -12.27 -4.62 9.11
CA TYR A 52 -11.56 -3.94 8.04
C TYR A 52 -12.27 -2.61 7.74
N GLU A 53 -11.57 -1.50 7.95
CA GLU A 53 -12.02 -0.17 7.54
C GLU A 53 -11.64 0.05 6.07
N PRO A 54 -12.62 0.16 5.15
CA PRO A 54 -12.33 0.38 3.74
C PRO A 54 -11.74 1.77 3.54
N PHE A 55 -10.52 1.83 3.00
CA PHE A 55 -9.92 3.09 2.60
C PHE A 55 -10.42 3.49 1.20
N THR A 56 -11.21 4.55 1.10
CA THR A 56 -11.64 5.09 -0.18
C THR A 56 -10.55 6.00 -0.77
N TYR A 57 -9.96 5.58 -1.89
CA TYR A 57 -8.92 6.35 -2.58
C TYR A 57 -9.52 7.52 -3.36
N SER A 58 -9.46 8.73 -2.81
CA SER A 58 -9.98 9.96 -3.43
C SER A 58 -9.13 10.50 -4.58
N ALA A 59 -7.87 10.05 -4.69
CA ALA A 59 -6.93 10.52 -5.70
C ALA A 59 -7.16 9.92 -7.10
N ALA A 60 -8.12 8.99 -7.26
CA ALA A 60 -8.53 8.52 -8.59
C ALA A 60 -9.19 9.64 -9.43
N ALA A 61 -9.80 10.64 -8.78
CA ALA A 61 -10.39 11.80 -9.46
C ALA A 61 -9.37 12.92 -9.74
N LEU A 62 -8.14 12.80 -9.22
CA LEU A 62 -7.09 13.78 -9.43
C LEU A 62 -6.34 13.49 -10.73
N ARG A 63 -5.79 14.56 -11.32
CA ARG A 63 -4.89 14.45 -12.47
C ARG A 63 -3.69 13.55 -12.10
N ALA A 64 -3.26 12.72 -13.04
CA ALA A 64 -2.11 11.85 -12.87
C ALA A 64 -0.84 12.65 -12.50
N PRO A 65 -0.17 12.33 -11.37
CA PRO A 65 1.00 13.06 -10.88
C PRO A 65 2.23 12.94 -11.78
N PHE A 66 2.24 11.96 -12.69
CA PHE A 66 3.34 11.71 -13.63
C PHE A 66 3.10 12.30 -15.02
N GLN A 67 1.94 12.92 -15.27
CA GLN A 67 1.69 13.59 -16.54
C GLN A 67 2.22 15.03 -16.51
N PRO A 68 3.08 15.42 -17.46
CA PRO A 68 3.60 16.79 -17.53
C PRO A 68 2.45 17.79 -17.75
N PRO A 69 2.40 18.92 -17.00
CA PRO A 69 1.35 19.92 -17.14
C PRO A 69 1.16 20.33 -18.59
N VAL A 70 -0.10 20.38 -19.06
CA VAL A 70 -0.39 20.93 -20.38
C VAL A 70 -0.11 22.42 -20.28
N LYS A 71 0.93 22.88 -20.97
CA LYS A 71 1.19 24.31 -21.13
C LYS A 71 0.04 24.87 -21.96
N VAL A 72 -0.94 25.47 -21.30
CA VAL A 72 -1.91 26.32 -21.98
C VAL A 72 -1.16 27.59 -22.31
N ASP A 73 -0.45 27.59 -23.44
CA ASP A 73 0.06 28.83 -24.01
C ASP A 73 -1.16 29.65 -24.41
N VAL A 74 -1.63 30.48 -23.48
CA VAL A 74 -2.42 31.66 -23.81
C VAL A 74 -1.46 32.63 -24.48
N ALA A 75 -0.90 32.23 -25.62
CA ALA A 75 -0.34 33.15 -26.57
C ALA A 75 -1.50 34.06 -26.95
N SER A 76 -1.56 35.21 -26.29
CA SER A 76 -2.13 36.43 -26.83
C SER A 76 -1.46 36.65 -28.18
N ARG A 77 -1.93 35.92 -29.20
CA ARG A 77 -1.61 36.20 -30.59
C ARG A 77 -2.13 37.60 -30.81
N GLN A 78 -1.22 38.55 -30.80
CA GLN A 78 -1.47 39.89 -31.30
C GLN A 78 -1.99 39.68 -32.72
N LYS A 79 -3.29 39.86 -32.89
CA LYS A 79 -3.99 39.59 -34.14
C LYS A 79 -3.36 40.55 -35.15
N GLY A 80 -2.55 40.03 -36.06
CA GLY A 80 -1.85 40.84 -37.05
C GLY A 80 -2.84 41.69 -37.84
N SER A 81 -2.43 42.91 -38.20
CA SER A 81 -3.21 43.76 -39.10
C SER A 81 -3.44 43.02 -40.43
N VAL A 82 -4.64 43.17 -41.00
CA VAL A 82 -5.05 42.48 -42.24
C VAL A 82 -4.21 42.90 -43.45
N ASP A 83 -3.46 44.01 -43.35
CA ASP A 83 -2.75 44.65 -44.46
C ASP A 83 -1.21 44.49 -44.41
N VAL A 84 -0.69 43.46 -43.74
CA VAL A 84 0.75 43.17 -43.71
C VAL A 84 1.15 42.45 -45.01
N LYS A 85 2.00 43.09 -45.82
CA LYS A 85 2.54 42.55 -47.08
C LYS A 85 4.06 42.36 -46.98
N PRO A 86 4.65 41.38 -47.68
CA PRO A 86 6.09 41.25 -47.79
C PRO A 86 6.73 42.49 -48.42
N ASP A 87 7.83 42.97 -47.84
CA ASP A 87 8.65 44.03 -48.44
C ASP A 87 9.58 43.43 -49.50
N GLU A 88 9.27 43.65 -50.78
CA GLU A 88 10.07 43.16 -51.90
C GLU A 88 11.31 44.02 -52.19
N ALA A 89 11.42 45.22 -51.60
CA ALA A 89 12.58 46.09 -51.79
C ALA A 89 13.79 45.68 -50.92
N ARG A 90 13.56 44.87 -49.88
CA ARG A 90 14.59 44.34 -49.00
C ARG A 90 15.45 43.28 -49.70
N VAL A 91 16.76 43.33 -49.47
CA VAL A 91 17.69 42.25 -49.86
C VAL A 91 17.42 41.00 -49.03
N ARG A 92 17.09 39.89 -49.68
CA ARG A 92 16.89 38.58 -49.04
C ARG A 92 18.19 38.09 -48.40
N GLN A 93 18.08 37.55 -47.18
CA GLN A 93 19.22 36.90 -46.53
C GLN A 93 19.39 35.46 -47.01
N PHE A 94 20.58 34.91 -46.83
CA PHE A 94 20.94 33.56 -47.29
C PHE A 94 19.96 32.48 -46.81
N LEU A 95 19.53 32.53 -45.54
CA LEU A 95 18.61 31.55 -44.96
C LEU A 95 17.16 31.68 -45.45
N GLU A 96 16.78 32.81 -46.05
CA GLU A 96 15.43 33.03 -46.59
C GLU A 96 15.18 32.24 -47.90
N GLY A 97 16.23 31.64 -48.48
CA GLY A 97 16.13 30.76 -49.65
C GLY A 97 15.75 29.31 -49.32
N PHE A 98 15.65 28.95 -48.04
CA PHE A 98 15.39 27.58 -47.59
C PHE A 98 14.07 27.51 -46.80
N ASN A 99 13.43 26.33 -46.82
CA ASN A 99 12.22 26.10 -46.02
C ASN A 99 12.56 26.13 -44.53
N ILE A 100 11.80 26.91 -43.75
CA ILE A 100 11.97 27.04 -42.29
C ILE A 100 11.83 25.70 -41.56
N GLU A 101 11.06 24.75 -42.09
CA GLU A 101 10.88 23.42 -41.50
C GLU A 101 12.15 22.58 -41.53
N THR A 102 13.12 22.94 -42.38
CA THR A 102 14.43 22.27 -42.45
C THR A 102 15.41 22.74 -41.39
N PHE A 103 15.04 23.77 -40.62
CA PHE A 103 15.87 24.37 -39.60
C PHE A 103 15.65 23.75 -38.23
N GLU A 104 16.74 23.46 -37.53
CA GLU A 104 16.74 22.94 -36.17
C GLU A 104 17.41 23.94 -35.21
N MET A 105 16.75 24.27 -34.10
CA MET A 105 17.33 25.12 -33.05
C MET A 105 18.34 24.31 -32.24
N VAL A 106 19.62 24.65 -32.37
CA VAL A 106 20.71 23.90 -31.73
C VAL A 106 21.26 24.57 -30.47
N GLY A 107 20.86 25.81 -30.19
CA GLY A 107 21.21 26.48 -28.96
C GLY A 107 21.09 27.99 -29.02
N ILE A 108 21.64 28.64 -27.99
CA ILE A 108 21.66 30.08 -27.83
C ILE A 108 23.10 30.47 -27.51
N LEU A 109 23.60 31.53 -28.15
CA LEU A 109 24.90 32.13 -27.87
C LEU A 109 24.68 33.53 -27.33
N GLY A 110 24.99 33.72 -26.04
CA GLY A 110 24.84 35.02 -25.35
C GLY A 110 26.18 35.54 -24.83
N GLY A 111 26.35 36.86 -24.89
CA GLY A 111 27.45 37.61 -24.27
C GLY A 111 26.97 38.96 -23.72
N GLU A 112 27.89 39.86 -23.36
CA GLU A 112 27.66 41.12 -22.63
C GLU A 112 26.84 42.21 -23.37
N GLY A 113 26.04 41.85 -24.37
CA GLY A 113 25.18 42.81 -25.07
C GLY A 113 24.40 42.26 -26.27
N SER A 114 24.49 40.97 -26.57
CA SER A 114 23.70 40.36 -27.65
C SER A 114 23.42 38.88 -27.40
N VAL A 115 22.20 38.48 -27.74
CA VAL A 115 21.73 37.09 -27.68
C VAL A 115 21.45 36.64 -29.11
N PHE A 116 22.12 35.59 -29.54
CA PHE A 116 21.93 34.96 -30.85
C PHE A 116 21.27 33.59 -30.67
N GLY A 117 20.26 33.30 -31.48
CA GLY A 117 19.80 31.93 -31.70
C GLY A 117 20.76 31.21 -32.64
N LEU A 118 21.11 29.96 -32.33
CA LEU A 118 21.88 29.09 -33.20
C LEU A 118 20.92 28.14 -33.91
N VAL A 119 20.95 28.18 -35.24
CA VAL A 119 20.07 27.38 -36.10
C VAL A 119 20.91 26.56 -37.06
N LYS A 120 20.67 25.26 -37.11
CA LYS A 120 21.32 24.34 -38.05
C LYS A 120 20.43 24.15 -39.28
N GLY A 121 21.03 24.30 -40.46
CA GLY A 121 20.42 24.05 -41.76
C GLY A 121 21.26 24.64 -42.89
N ALA A 122 20.80 24.46 -44.13
CA ALA A 122 21.56 24.89 -45.32
C ALA A 122 23.03 24.42 -45.36
N GLY A 123 23.33 23.28 -44.71
CA GLY A 123 24.68 22.71 -44.63
C GLY A 123 25.58 23.24 -43.51
N GLY A 124 25.08 24.10 -42.62
CA GLY A 124 25.87 24.67 -41.52
C GLY A 124 25.07 25.07 -40.28
N VAL A 125 25.76 25.69 -39.32
CA VAL A 125 25.13 26.34 -38.15
C VAL A 125 25.25 27.85 -38.34
N HIS A 126 24.12 28.54 -38.25
CA HIS A 126 24.01 29.97 -38.47
C HIS A 126 23.51 30.69 -37.21
N ARG A 127 23.96 31.93 -37.04
CA ARG A 127 23.55 32.81 -35.94
C ARG A 127 22.41 33.71 -36.41
N VAL A 128 21.33 33.75 -35.65
CA VAL A 128 20.14 34.56 -35.93
C VAL A 128 19.88 35.49 -34.76
N LYS A 129 19.46 36.73 -35.04
CA LYS A 129 19.11 37.73 -34.02
C LYS A 129 17.79 38.39 -34.39
N VAL A 130 17.13 38.97 -33.39
CA VAL A 130 15.97 39.85 -33.55
C VAL A 130 16.41 41.18 -34.13
#